data_AF-A0A6C0HZ25-F1
#
_entry.id   AF-A0A6C0HZ25-F1
#
_cell.length_a   1.000
_cell.length_b   1.000
_cell.length_c   1.000
_cell.angle_alpha   90.00
_cell.angle_beta   90.00
_cell.angle_gamma   90.00
#
_symmetry.space_group_name_H-M   'P 1'
#
loop_
_entity.id
_entity.type
_entity.pdbx_description
1 polymer ?
#
loop_
_entity_poly.entity_id
_entity_poly.type
_entity_poly.pdbx_seq_one_letter_code
_entity_poly.pdbx_strand_id
1 'polypeptide(L)'
;MNYQNDKEYRECIRQFCQMNCIDDMSDIDDMSDIDDITRDENLYDSIAIQNKMDTIYEKTKECPFFNSLYDLAAGLMFSTDRQIGLCVLLSYDYFCHFYTIYMLYETVGDDIEKEDCYLVLKNKLS
;
A
#
# COMPACT_ATOMS: atom_id res chain seq x y z
N MET A 1 -1.67 2.17 11.84
CA MET A 1 -1.53 3.32 10.94
C MET A 1 -2.86 4.05 10.90
N ASN A 2 -2.90 5.37 10.83
CA ASN A 2 -4.14 6.14 10.77
C ASN A 2 -3.90 7.43 10.00
N TYR A 3 -4.84 7.81 9.13
CA TYR A 3 -4.80 9.04 8.34
C TYR A 3 -6.23 9.50 8.05
N GLN A 4 -6.42 10.81 7.94
CA GLN A 4 -7.73 11.44 7.69
C GLN A 4 -7.79 12.24 6.39
N ASN A 5 -6.64 12.46 5.75
CA ASN A 5 -6.52 13.22 4.51
C ASN A 5 -5.38 12.68 3.64
N ASP A 6 -5.37 13.12 2.39
CA ASP A 6 -4.42 12.66 1.37
C ASP A 6 -2.96 12.88 1.78
N LYS A 7 -2.66 13.95 2.50
CA LYS A 7 -1.31 14.27 2.95
C LYS A 7 -0.81 13.25 3.96
N GLU A 8 -1.59 12.97 5.00
CA GLU A 8 -1.25 11.97 6.01
C GLU A 8 -1.14 10.57 5.41
N TYR A 9 -2.01 10.23 4.44
CA TYR A 9 -1.91 8.97 3.69
C TYR A 9 -0.61 8.88 2.89
N ARG A 10 -0.25 9.94 2.15
CA ARG A 10 0.99 10.01 1.35
C ARG A 10 2.23 9.86 2.24
N GLU A 11 2.23 10.48 3.43
CA GLU A 11 3.31 10.29 4.42
C GLU A 11 3.38 8.85 4.92
N CYS A 12 2.24 8.24 5.24
CA CYS A 12 2.15 6.85 5.69
C CYS A 12 2.67 5.85 4.63
N ILE A 13 2.24 5.98 3.37
CA ILE A 13 2.67 5.07 2.30
C ILE A 13 4.17 5.25 2.01
N ARG A 14 4.69 6.48 2.06
CA ARG A 14 6.13 6.78 1.91
C ARG A 14 6.95 6.07 2.97
N GLN A 15 6.56 6.19 4.24
CA GLN A 15 7.24 5.53 5.34
C GLN A 15 7.16 4.00 5.23
N PHE A 16 5.99 3.46 4.93
CA PHE A 16 5.78 2.03 4.80
C PHE A 16 6.59 1.42 3.65
N CYS A 17 6.60 2.07 2.49
CA CYS A 17 7.35 1.66 1.31
C CYS A 17 8.85 1.99 1.40
N GLN A 18 9.28 2.76 2.41
CA GLN A 18 10.65 3.24 2.55
C GLN A 18 11.12 4.00 1.30
N MET A 19 10.24 4.88 0.80
CA MET A 19 10.58 5.76 -0.32
C MET A 19 11.75 6.65 0.09
N ASN A 20 12.85 6.56 -0.65
CA ASN A 20 13.99 7.43 -0.42
C ASN A 20 13.70 8.72 -1.18
N CYS A 21 13.30 9.76 -0.46
CA CYS A 21 13.41 11.11 -0.96
C CYS A 21 14.92 11.37 -1.10
N ILE A 22 15.53 10.99 -2.23
CA ILE A 22 16.91 11.39 -2.47
C ILE A 22 16.85 12.91 -2.55
N ASP A 23 17.53 13.57 -1.61
CA ASP A 23 17.81 15.00 -1.57
C ASP A 23 18.64 15.48 -2.79
N ASP A 24 18.51 14.86 -3.97
CA ASP A 24 19.02 15.34 -5.26
C ASP A 24 18.11 16.46 -5.81
N MET A 25 17.65 17.33 -4.91
CA MET A 25 17.12 18.65 -5.23
C MET A 25 18.25 19.63 -5.62
N SER A 26 19.48 19.16 -5.83
CA SER A 26 20.59 20.00 -6.28
C SER A 26 20.43 20.51 -7.72
N ASP A 27 19.53 19.91 -8.51
CA ASP A 27 19.31 20.28 -9.91
C ASP A 27 17.99 21.03 -10.17
N ILE A 28 17.24 21.41 -9.12
CA ILE A 28 15.98 22.16 -9.30
C ILE A 28 16.09 23.56 -8.71
N ASP A 29 16.92 24.37 -9.37
CA ASP A 29 17.22 25.77 -9.06
C ASP A 29 16.01 26.73 -9.27
N ASP A 30 14.77 26.23 -9.39
CA ASP A 30 13.57 27.08 -9.60
C ASP A 30 12.21 26.44 -9.19
N MET A 31 12.15 25.72 -8.07
CA MET A 31 10.90 25.10 -7.54
C MET A 31 10.03 26.03 -6.65
N SER A 32 10.25 27.34 -6.68
CA SER A 32 9.48 28.26 -5.83
C SER A 32 8.00 28.40 -6.25
N ASP A 33 7.69 28.11 -7.52
CA ASP A 33 6.35 28.23 -8.11
C ASP A 33 5.58 26.89 -8.18
N ILE A 34 6.20 25.78 -7.76
CA ILE A 34 5.57 24.46 -7.84
C ILE A 34 4.82 24.17 -6.53
N ASP A 35 3.51 23.99 -6.68
CA ASP A 35 2.62 23.68 -5.57
C ASP A 35 2.96 22.34 -4.92
N ASP A 36 2.52 22.18 -3.67
CA ASP A 36 2.89 21.04 -2.84
C ASP A 36 2.44 19.69 -3.41
N ILE A 37 1.36 19.64 -4.19
CA ILE A 37 0.86 18.39 -4.79
C ILE A 37 1.76 17.97 -5.94
N THR A 38 2.04 18.89 -6.87
CA THR A 38 2.93 18.64 -8.01
C THR A 38 4.34 18.26 -7.51
N ARG A 39 4.80 18.89 -6.44
CA ARG A 39 6.07 18.53 -5.80
C ARG A 39 6.06 17.12 -5.22
N ASP A 40 5.00 16.73 -4.53
CA ASP A 40 4.86 15.38 -3.98
C ASP A 40 4.82 14.32 -5.10
N GLU A 41 4.11 14.58 -6.19
CA GLU A 41 4.08 13.71 -7.36
C GLU A 41 5.46 13.53 -8.00
N ASN A 42 6.25 14.60 -8.12
CA ASN A 42 7.62 14.53 -8.64
C ASN A 42 8.57 13.75 -7.72
N LEU A 43 8.31 13.75 -6.42
CA LEU A 43 9.10 13.01 -5.42
C LEU A 43 8.59 11.57 -5.20
N TYR A 44 7.65 11.09 -6.01
CA TYR A 44 7.10 9.75 -5.87
C TYR A 44 8.09 8.68 -6.33
N ASP A 45 8.61 7.89 -5.38
CA ASP A 45 9.57 6.82 -5.64
C ASP A 45 8.83 5.52 -6.03
N SER A 46 8.54 5.39 -7.32
CA SER A 46 7.85 4.22 -7.88
C SER A 46 8.66 2.92 -7.71
N ILE A 47 9.99 3.01 -7.66
CA ILE A 47 10.88 1.86 -7.49
C ILE A 47 10.76 1.31 -6.07
N ALA A 48 10.79 2.18 -5.05
CA ALA A 48 10.61 1.74 -3.66
C ALA A 48 9.24 1.08 -3.43
N ILE A 49 8.19 1.60 -4.06
CA ILE A 49 6.84 1.01 -3.96
C ILE A 49 6.80 -0.36 -4.63
N GLN A 50 7.33 -0.48 -5.84
CA GLN A 50 7.38 -1.77 -6.53
C GLN A 50 8.16 -2.80 -5.70
N ASN A 51 9.33 -2.42 -5.17
CA ASN A 51 10.14 -3.29 -4.32
C ASN A 51 9.39 -3.73 -3.05
N LYS A 52 8.64 -2.81 -2.42
CA LYS A 52 7.80 -3.13 -1.26
C LYS A 52 6.67 -4.09 -1.63
N MET A 53 5.98 -3.84 -2.75
CA MET A 53 4.91 -4.70 -3.24
C MET A 53 5.42 -6.11 -3.56
N ASP A 54 6.55 -6.22 -4.26
CA ASP A 54 7.17 -7.49 -4.57
C ASP A 54 7.52 -8.25 -3.28
N THR A 55 8.10 -7.55 -2.30
CA THR A 55 8.42 -8.14 -0.99
C THR A 55 7.17 -8.66 -0.27
N ILE A 56 6.10 -7.88 -0.24
CA ILE A 56 4.84 -8.27 0.40
C ILE A 56 4.23 -9.47 -0.33
N TYR A 57 4.17 -9.42 -1.66
CA TYR A 57 3.59 -10.49 -2.46
C TYR A 57 4.38 -11.79 -2.28
N GLU A 58 5.71 -11.75 -2.34
CA GLU A 58 6.54 -12.94 -2.14
C GLU A 58 6.34 -13.58 -0.76
N LYS A 59 6.13 -12.78 0.28
CA LYS A 59 5.85 -13.26 1.65
C LYS A 59 4.45 -13.85 1.85
N THR A 60 3.50 -13.46 1.01
CA THR A 60 2.06 -13.72 1.23
C THR A 60 1.41 -14.55 0.14
N LYS A 61 2.06 -14.78 -1.00
CA LYS A 61 1.51 -15.50 -2.17
C LYS A 61 1.10 -16.95 -1.87
N GLU A 62 1.72 -17.58 -0.88
CA GLU A 62 1.35 -18.93 -0.44
C GLU A 62 0.20 -18.94 0.58
N CYS A 63 -0.13 -17.78 1.17
CA CYS A 63 -1.21 -17.65 2.15
C CYS A 63 -2.56 -17.51 1.42
N PRO A 64 -3.49 -18.48 1.54
CA PRO A 64 -4.78 -18.44 0.84
C PRO A 64 -5.63 -17.22 1.21
N PHE A 65 -5.49 -16.69 2.42
CA PHE A 65 -6.23 -15.53 2.91
C PHE A 65 -5.82 -14.25 2.20
N PHE A 66 -4.52 -14.03 2.02
CA PHE A 66 -4.02 -12.90 1.22
C PHE A 66 -4.40 -13.05 -0.25
N ASN A 67 -4.31 -14.26 -0.81
CA ASN A 67 -4.78 -14.53 -2.17
C ASN A 67 -6.26 -14.15 -2.36
N SER A 68 -7.13 -14.50 -1.39
CA SER A 68 -8.53 -14.09 -1.44
C SER A 68 -8.71 -12.56 -1.40
N LEU A 69 -7.91 -11.83 -0.62
CA LEU A 69 -7.98 -10.37 -0.58
C LEU A 69 -7.48 -9.75 -1.89
N TYR A 70 -6.39 -10.29 -2.45
CA TYR A 70 -5.85 -9.85 -3.74
C TYR A 70 -6.86 -10.06 -4.87
N ASP A 71 -7.50 -11.24 -4.92
CA ASP A 71 -8.48 -11.56 -5.95
C ASP A 71 -9.72 -10.64 -5.84
N LEU A 72 -10.22 -10.39 -4.63
CA LEU A 72 -11.33 -9.44 -4.40
C LEU A 72 -10.97 -8.01 -4.81
N ALA A 73 -9.80 -7.52 -4.37
CA ALA A 73 -9.35 -6.18 -4.66
C ALA A 73 -9.06 -5.97 -6.16
N ALA A 74 -8.47 -6.97 -6.84
CA ALA A 74 -8.27 -6.94 -8.29
C ALA A 74 -9.60 -6.90 -9.05
N GLY A 75 -10.62 -7.60 -8.54
CA GLY A 75 -11.97 -7.61 -9.09
C GLY A 75 -12.61 -6.22 -9.16
N LEU A 76 -12.29 -5.32 -8.21
CA LEU A 76 -12.74 -3.92 -8.24
C LEU A 76 -12.25 -3.15 -9.47
N MET A 77 -11.15 -3.60 -10.08
CA MET A 77 -10.56 -3.05 -11.30
C MET A 77 -10.86 -3.93 -12.53
N PHE A 78 -11.84 -4.84 -12.45
CA PHE A 78 -12.15 -5.85 -13.47
C PHE A 78 -10.94 -6.70 -13.87
N SER A 79 -10.06 -6.98 -12.92
CA SER A 79 -8.82 -7.73 -13.12
C SER A 79 -8.80 -9.00 -12.28
N THR A 80 -8.02 -9.99 -12.75
CA THR A 80 -7.66 -11.19 -11.98
C THR A 80 -6.18 -11.20 -11.59
N ASP A 81 -5.47 -10.09 -11.84
CA ASP A 81 -4.06 -9.95 -11.49
C ASP A 81 -3.92 -9.58 -10.01
N ARG A 82 -3.30 -10.47 -9.24
CA ARG A 82 -3.10 -10.27 -7.80
C ARG A 82 -2.15 -9.13 -7.46
N GLN A 83 -1.24 -8.75 -8.36
CA GLN A 83 -0.41 -7.56 -8.15
C GLN A 83 -1.25 -6.29 -8.28
N ILE A 84 -2.24 -6.27 -9.19
CA ILE A 84 -3.25 -5.19 -9.24
C ILE A 84 -4.07 -5.17 -7.94
N GLY A 85 -4.45 -6.35 -7.44
CA GLY A 85 -5.12 -6.48 -6.15
C GLY A 85 -4.32 -5.86 -4.99
N LEU A 86 -3.03 -6.19 -4.89
CA LEU A 86 -2.14 -5.60 -3.89
C LEU A 86 -2.02 -4.07 -4.06
N CYS A 87 -1.95 -3.57 -5.28
CA CYS A 87 -1.96 -2.13 -5.55
C CYS A 87 -3.22 -1.45 -5.00
N VAL A 88 -4.39 -2.06 -5.25
CA VAL A 88 -5.67 -1.58 -4.71
C VAL A 88 -5.68 -1.61 -3.18
N LEU A 89 -5.16 -2.67 -2.56
CA LEU A 89 -5.07 -2.77 -1.10
C LEU A 89 -4.15 -1.74 -0.46
N LEU A 90 -3.18 -1.21 -1.22
CA LEU A 90 -2.31 -0.11 -0.80
C LEU A 90 -2.90 1.28 -1.07
N SER A 91 -4.07 1.37 -1.71
CA SER A 91 -4.74 2.66 -1.93
C SER A 91 -5.37 3.24 -0.66
N TYR A 92 -5.71 4.53 -0.70
CA TYR A 92 -6.25 5.31 0.41
C TYR A 92 -7.38 4.61 1.17
N ASP A 93 -8.33 3.99 0.46
CA ASP A 93 -9.50 3.41 1.11
C ASP A 93 -9.19 2.15 1.93
N TYR A 94 -8.14 1.40 1.56
CA TYR A 94 -7.90 0.06 2.10
C TYR A 94 -6.62 -0.05 2.91
N PHE A 95 -5.65 0.84 2.69
CA PHE A 95 -4.30 0.69 3.21
C PHE A 95 -4.24 0.58 4.74
N CYS A 96 -5.07 1.32 5.48
CA CYS A 96 -5.11 1.21 6.94
C CYS A 96 -5.52 -0.20 7.42
N HIS A 97 -6.50 -0.80 6.74
CA HIS A 97 -6.99 -2.14 7.06
C HIS A 97 -5.97 -3.20 6.62
N PHE A 98 -5.46 -3.06 5.40
CA PHE A 98 -4.45 -3.96 4.85
C PHE A 98 -3.18 -3.97 5.70
N TYR A 99 -2.67 -2.80 6.09
CA TYR A 99 -1.50 -2.69 6.95
C TYR A 99 -1.69 -3.42 8.27
N THR A 100 -2.85 -3.26 8.91
CA THR A 100 -3.15 -3.93 10.19
C THR A 100 -3.06 -5.46 10.04
N ILE A 101 -3.65 -6.00 8.98
CA ILE A 101 -3.61 -7.42 8.66
C ILE A 101 -2.18 -7.86 8.34
N TYR A 102 -1.47 -7.12 7.49
CA TYR A 102 -0.09 -7.46 7.10
C TYR A 102 0.86 -7.49 8.31
N MET A 103 0.76 -6.51 9.21
CA MET A 103 1.57 -6.49 10.44
C MET A 103 1.21 -7.62 11.41
N LEU A 104 -0.08 -7.97 11.51
CA LEU A 104 -0.52 -9.09 12.33
C LEU A 104 -0.01 -10.41 11.77
N TYR A 105 -0.07 -10.59 10.45
CA TYR A 105 0.46 -11.77 9.75
C TYR A 105 1.95 -11.98 10.03
N GLU A 106 2.76 -10.91 10.06
CA GLU A 106 4.18 -11.02 10.43
C GLU A 106 4.40 -11.53 11.87
N THR A 107 3.37 -11.52 12.72
CA THR A 107 3.42 -12.00 14.11
C THR A 107 2.79 -13.39 14.27
N VAL A 108 1.62 -13.64 13.67
CA VAL A 108 0.82 -14.86 13.89
C VAL A 108 0.80 -15.83 12.71
N GLY A 109 1.29 -15.42 11.54
CA GLY A 109 1.24 -16.23 10.32
C GLY A 109 -0.19 -16.51 9.85
N ASP A 110 -0.45 -17.75 9.42
CA ASP A 110 -1.71 -18.15 8.77
C ASP A 110 -2.94 -18.16 9.70
N ASP A 111 -2.76 -18.03 11.01
CA ASP A 111 -3.87 -17.93 11.96
C ASP A 111 -4.70 -16.63 11.83
N ILE A 112 -4.28 -15.72 10.95
CA ILE A 112 -4.95 -14.44 10.68
C ILE A 112 -6.40 -14.55 10.21
N GLU A 113 -6.84 -15.70 9.70
CA GLU A 113 -8.22 -15.91 9.22
C GLU A 113 -9.28 -15.68 10.30
N LYS A 114 -8.90 -15.90 11.57
CA LYS A 114 -9.79 -15.84 12.73
C LYS A 114 -9.92 -14.43 13.29
N GLU A 115 -9.11 -13.50 12.78
CA GLU A 115 -8.97 -12.17 13.31
C GLU A 115 -10.00 -11.23 12.68
N ASP A 116 -10.67 -10.43 13.52
CA ASP A 116 -11.73 -9.52 13.09
C ASP A 116 -11.25 -8.55 11.99
N CYS A 117 -9.98 -8.14 12.03
CA CYS A 117 -9.41 -7.25 11.02
C CYS A 117 -9.48 -7.83 9.61
N TYR A 118 -9.29 -9.15 9.44
CA TYR A 118 -9.40 -9.82 8.15
C TYR A 118 -10.83 -9.75 7.61
N LEU A 119 -11.82 -10.06 8.47
CA LEU A 119 -13.24 -10.02 8.10
C LEU A 119 -13.69 -8.59 7.74
N VAL A 120 -13.22 -7.58 8.47
CA VAL A 120 -13.51 -6.18 8.18
C VAL A 120 -13.03 -5.79 6.79
N LEU A 121 -11.78 -6.10 6.43
CA LEU A 121 -11.26 -5.76 5.10
C LEU A 121 -11.99 -6.54 4.00
N LYS A 122 -12.21 -7.84 4.20
CA LYS A 122 -12.90 -8.68 3.22
C LYS A 122 -14.30 -8.15 2.91
N ASN A 123 -15.05 -7.74 3.93
CA ASN A 123 -16.38 -7.15 3.77
C ASN A 123 -16.34 -5.78 3.08
N LYS A 124 -15.25 -5.02 3.25
CA LYS A 124 -15.09 -3.72 2.58
C LYS A 124 -14.80 -3.87 1.07
N LEU A 125 -14.26 -5.01 0.65
CA LEU A 125 -13.93 -5.34 -0.74
C LEU A 125 -15.07 -6.03 -1.50
N SER A 126 -16.14 -6.44 -0.80
CA SER A 126 -17.30 -7.16 -1.36
C SER A 126 -18.52 -6.25 -1.46
#